data_AF-A0A2D9HA20-F1
#
_entry.id   AF-A0A2D9HA20-F1
#
_cell.length_a   1.000
_cell.length_b   1.000
_cell.length_c   1.000
_cell.angle_alpha   90.00
_cell.angle_beta   90.00
_cell.angle_gamma   90.00
#
_symmetry.space_group_name_H-M   'P 1'
#
loop_
_entity.id
_entity.type
_entity.pdbx_description
1 polymer ?
#
loop_
_entity_poly.entity_id
_entity_poly.type
_entity_poly.pdbx_seq_one_letter_code
_entity_poly.pdbx_strand_id
1 'polypeptide(L)'
;MEGLRVKVDPLSDDQLNSLFPEDSEKGQFSTNPYTYGNWVDPLKGYCPKRFTVFRVTVTNDIYAKVLLDPMKAYLLTDQGDKLYSFGIPASAPYESFEQYYRALRGQSGNEFYRYDLRMGNVRSSAYLEDQLVFKGESYSGLIAFRALQEQVELVEMVMRDFTFKFDASGQPLESLDIAMSFEHKVKLQSSVE
;
A
#
# COMPACT_ATOMS: atom_id res chain seq x y z
N MET A 1 21.57 -4.90 -5.09
CA MET A 1 22.50 -6.05 -5.06
C MET A 1 22.65 -6.56 -6.48
N GLU A 2 23.72 -7.27 -6.80
CA GLU A 2 23.84 -7.90 -8.11
C GLU A 2 22.66 -8.87 -8.31
N GLY A 3 21.99 -8.80 -9.47
CA GLY A 3 20.88 -9.71 -9.83
C GLY A 3 19.59 -9.64 -8.99
N LEU A 4 19.47 -8.74 -8.01
CA LEU A 4 18.23 -8.48 -7.28
C LEU A 4 17.89 -6.99 -7.36
N ARG A 5 16.69 -6.70 -7.85
CA ARG A 5 16.15 -5.34 -7.93
C ARG A 5 14.83 -5.24 -7.19
N VAL A 6 14.71 -4.19 -6.38
CA VAL A 6 13.45 -3.79 -5.76
C VAL A 6 13.11 -2.40 -6.27
N LYS A 7 12.01 -2.30 -7.00
CA LYS A 7 11.48 -1.03 -7.51
C LYS A 7 10.30 -0.62 -6.64
N VAL A 8 10.29 0.63 -6.22
CA VAL A 8 9.23 1.21 -5.38
C VAL A 8 8.75 2.48 -6.06
N ASP A 9 7.49 2.49 -6.48
CA ASP A 9 6.86 3.62 -7.15
C ASP A 9 5.73 4.18 -6.26
N PRO A 10 5.81 5.43 -5.75
CA PRO A 10 4.67 6.07 -5.12
C PRO A 10 3.56 6.29 -6.14
N LEU A 11 2.31 5.99 -5.77
CA LEU A 11 1.17 6.13 -6.66
C LEU A 11 0.31 7.35 -6.31
N SER A 12 -0.03 8.15 -7.32
CA SER A 12 -1.04 9.21 -7.20
C SER A 12 -2.46 8.63 -7.18
N ASP A 13 -3.45 9.45 -6.78
CA ASP A 13 -4.85 9.00 -6.82
C ASP A 13 -5.30 8.74 -8.25
N ASP A 14 -4.85 9.52 -9.23
CA ASP A 14 -5.19 9.28 -10.65
C ASP A 14 -4.67 7.91 -11.13
N GLN A 15 -3.46 7.54 -10.71
CA GLN A 15 -2.91 6.22 -11.02
C GLN A 15 -3.70 5.12 -10.32
N LEU A 16 -4.05 5.29 -9.04
CA LEU A 16 -4.87 4.33 -8.29
C LEU A 16 -6.30 4.22 -8.84
N ASN A 17 -6.90 5.33 -9.25
CA ASN A 17 -8.22 5.38 -9.87
C ASN A 17 -8.22 4.67 -11.22
N SER A 18 -7.13 4.82 -12.00
CA SER A 18 -6.95 4.13 -13.28
C SER A 18 -6.83 2.60 -13.13
N LEU A 19 -6.43 2.09 -11.97
CA LEU A 19 -6.42 0.65 -11.68
C LEU A 19 -7.84 0.11 -11.41
N PHE A 20 -8.77 0.97 -10.96
CA PHE A 20 -10.13 0.60 -10.60
C PHE A 20 -11.14 1.63 -11.13
N PRO A 21 -11.26 1.83 -12.46
CA PRO A 21 -12.01 2.95 -13.03
C PRO A 21 -13.48 2.91 -12.63
N GLU A 22 -14.16 1.78 -12.81
CA GLU A 22 -15.58 1.61 -12.48
C GLU A 22 -15.88 1.82 -10.98
N ASP A 23 -14.92 1.48 -10.12
CA ASP A 23 -15.06 1.65 -8.68
C ASP A 23 -14.71 3.06 -8.21
N SER A 24 -14.07 3.86 -9.07
CA SER A 24 -13.64 5.23 -8.78
C SER A 24 -14.64 6.29 -9.21
N GLU A 25 -15.62 5.95 -10.05
CA GLU A 25 -16.54 6.94 -10.66
C GLU A 25 -17.91 7.06 -9.93
N LYS A 26 -18.06 6.41 -8.77
CA LYS A 26 -19.34 6.32 -8.03
C LYS A 26 -19.55 7.40 -6.95
N GLY A 27 -18.82 8.50 -7.00
CA GLY A 27 -18.89 9.60 -6.02
C GLY A 27 -18.69 9.09 -4.59
N GLN A 28 -19.53 9.56 -3.65
CA GLN A 28 -19.47 9.14 -2.24
C GLN A 28 -19.60 7.61 -2.03
N PHE A 29 -20.10 6.89 -3.04
CA PHE A 29 -20.26 5.43 -3.00
C PHE A 29 -19.10 4.68 -3.66
N SER A 30 -18.00 5.35 -3.98
CA SER A 30 -16.80 4.74 -4.56
C SER A 30 -16.35 3.51 -3.77
N THR A 31 -16.11 2.44 -4.51
CA THR A 31 -15.63 1.14 -4.03
C THR A 31 -14.13 0.95 -4.30
N ASN A 32 -13.43 2.00 -4.73
CA ASN A 32 -11.98 1.99 -4.81
C ASN A 32 -11.42 1.76 -3.38
N PRO A 33 -10.54 0.77 -3.18
CA PRO A 33 -10.02 0.46 -1.86
C PRO A 33 -8.84 1.35 -1.44
N TYR A 34 -8.34 2.23 -2.29
CA TYR A 34 -7.15 3.05 -2.00
C TYR A 34 -7.42 4.55 -2.04
N THR A 35 -8.49 4.99 -2.70
CA THR A 35 -8.87 6.40 -2.84
C THR A 35 -10.36 6.59 -2.53
N TYR A 36 -10.83 7.84 -2.50
CA TYR A 36 -12.26 8.14 -2.54
C TYR A 36 -12.80 8.28 -3.98
N GLY A 37 -12.03 7.89 -5.00
CA GLY A 37 -12.41 8.04 -6.40
C GLY A 37 -12.62 9.50 -6.78
N ASN A 38 -13.72 9.77 -7.49
CA ASN A 38 -14.16 11.10 -7.90
C ASN A 38 -15.03 11.82 -6.85
N TRP A 39 -15.11 11.32 -5.62
CA TRP A 39 -15.80 12.04 -4.54
C TRP A 39 -15.03 13.29 -4.14
N VAL A 40 -15.72 14.43 -4.14
CA VAL A 40 -15.20 15.69 -3.61
C VAL A 40 -15.84 15.93 -2.25
N ASP A 41 -15.01 16.16 -1.23
CA ASP A 41 -15.49 16.50 0.10
C ASP A 41 -16.16 17.90 0.05
N PRO A 42 -17.46 18.02 0.39
CA PRO A 42 -18.17 19.30 0.30
C PRO A 42 -17.63 20.39 1.23
N LEU A 43 -16.96 20.02 2.33
CA LEU A 43 -16.40 20.96 3.30
C LEU A 43 -15.00 21.42 2.91
N LYS A 44 -14.24 20.54 2.23
CA LYS A 44 -12.85 20.84 1.84
C LYS A 44 -12.72 21.35 0.40
N GLY A 45 -13.70 21.06 -0.46
CA GLY A 45 -13.67 21.42 -1.89
C GLY A 45 -12.71 20.57 -2.73
N TYR A 46 -12.09 19.53 -2.16
CA TYR A 46 -11.19 18.61 -2.83
C TYR A 46 -11.39 17.16 -2.37
N CYS A 47 -10.83 16.19 -3.11
CA CYS A 47 -10.83 14.77 -2.72
C CYS A 47 -9.66 14.47 -1.78
N PRO A 48 -9.89 14.12 -0.49
CA PRO A 48 -8.81 13.85 0.44
C PRO A 48 -8.08 12.54 0.12
N LYS A 49 -6.82 12.44 0.55
CA LYS A 49 -6.08 11.17 0.51
C LYS A 49 -6.69 10.18 1.49
N ARG A 50 -7.05 8.98 1.01
CA ARG A 50 -7.46 7.88 1.89
C ARG A 50 -6.26 7.13 2.45
N PHE A 51 -5.30 6.82 1.59
CA PHE A 51 -4.07 6.11 1.92
C PHE A 51 -2.88 6.70 1.18
N THR A 52 -1.70 6.40 1.67
CA THR A 52 -0.44 6.54 0.92
C THR A 52 -0.07 5.17 0.38
N VAL A 53 0.06 5.03 -0.93
CA VAL A 53 0.23 3.71 -1.57
C VAL A 53 1.46 3.71 -2.47
N PHE A 54 2.23 2.64 -2.35
CA PHE A 54 3.38 2.36 -3.20
C PHE A 54 3.15 1.06 -3.98
N ARG A 55 3.54 1.06 -5.25
CA ARG A 55 3.74 -0.20 -5.98
C ARG A 55 5.14 -0.68 -5.72
N VAL A 56 5.27 -1.90 -5.20
CA VAL A 56 6.55 -2.56 -5.03
C VAL A 56 6.66 -3.68 -6.04
N THR A 57 7.79 -3.74 -6.72
CA THR A 57 8.13 -4.82 -7.65
C THR A 57 9.48 -5.39 -7.27
N VAL A 58 9.50 -6.68 -6.92
CA VAL A 58 10.71 -7.44 -6.65
C VAL A 58 11.05 -8.24 -7.90
N THR A 59 12.28 -8.12 -8.39
CA THR A 59 12.79 -8.87 -9.54
C THR A 59 14.06 -9.60 -9.14
N ASN A 60 14.06 -10.93 -9.30
CA ASN A 60 15.14 -11.80 -8.87
C ASN A 60 15.73 -12.56 -10.05
N ASP A 61 16.92 -12.17 -10.50
CA ASP A 61 17.58 -12.79 -11.65
C ASP A 61 18.50 -13.96 -11.25
N ILE A 62 19.03 -13.96 -10.01
CA ILE A 62 20.16 -14.84 -9.65
C ILE A 62 19.90 -15.76 -8.44
N TYR A 63 19.11 -15.33 -7.45
CA TYR A 63 18.91 -16.09 -6.22
C TYR A 63 17.88 -17.19 -6.45
N ALA A 64 17.99 -18.32 -5.75
CA ALA A 64 17.04 -19.43 -5.90
C ALA A 64 15.59 -18.98 -5.63
N LYS A 65 15.41 -18.21 -4.56
CA LYS A 65 14.18 -17.52 -4.19
C LYS A 65 14.50 -16.35 -3.27
N VAL A 66 13.66 -15.33 -3.29
CA VAL A 66 13.68 -14.20 -2.34
C VAL A 66 12.29 -13.97 -1.77
N LEU A 67 12.21 -13.31 -0.63
CA LEU A 67 10.96 -12.98 0.06
C LEU A 67 11.02 -11.56 0.61
N LEU A 68 10.00 -10.78 0.26
CA LEU A 68 9.66 -9.53 0.92
C LEU A 68 8.39 -9.79 1.74
N ASP A 69 8.48 -9.56 3.05
CA ASP A 69 7.32 -9.53 3.93
C ASP A 69 6.76 -8.10 3.96
N PRO A 70 5.59 -7.83 3.35
CA PRO A 70 5.02 -6.49 3.33
C PRO A 70 4.66 -5.99 4.73
N MET A 71 4.34 -6.87 5.69
CA MET A 71 3.90 -6.49 7.05
C MET A 71 5.01 -5.94 7.93
N LYS A 72 6.26 -6.14 7.51
CA LYS A 72 7.43 -5.56 8.16
C LYS A 72 7.80 -4.19 7.60
N ALA A 73 7.11 -3.73 6.55
CA ALA A 73 7.35 -2.44 5.96
C ALA A 73 6.71 -1.30 6.77
N TYR A 74 7.38 -0.16 6.80
CA TYR A 74 6.86 1.07 7.40
C TYR A 74 7.39 2.30 6.67
N LEU A 75 6.68 3.42 6.81
CA LEU A 75 7.18 4.75 6.49
C LEU A 75 7.68 5.43 7.76
N LEU A 76 8.86 6.03 7.70
CA LEU A 76 9.34 7.00 8.67
C LEU A 76 9.13 8.40 8.09
N THR A 77 8.37 9.24 8.77
CA THR A 77 8.17 10.64 8.35
C THR A 77 9.29 11.54 8.88
N ASP A 78 9.50 12.67 8.24
CA ASP A 78 10.37 13.75 8.74
C ASP A 78 9.92 14.34 10.10
N GLN A 79 8.65 14.14 10.47
CA GLN A 79 8.12 14.48 11.80
C GLN A 79 8.42 13.42 12.87
N GLY A 80 9.03 12.29 12.48
CA GLY A 80 9.38 11.19 13.39
C GLY A 80 8.29 10.14 13.58
N ASP A 81 7.17 10.24 12.86
CA ASP A 81 6.10 9.25 12.91
C ASP A 81 6.48 7.99 12.14
N LYS A 82 6.10 6.84 12.70
CA LYS A 82 6.26 5.53 12.06
C LYS A 82 4.90 4.98 11.64
N LEU A 83 4.67 4.89 10.33
CA LEU A 83 3.42 4.40 9.76
C LEU A 83 3.61 2.98 9.23
N TYR A 84 2.96 2.00 9.84
CA TYR A 84 3.04 0.61 9.41
C TYR A 84 2.13 0.33 8.21
N SER A 85 2.53 -0.64 7.39
CA SER A 85 1.74 -1.09 6.25
C SER A 85 0.42 -1.72 6.69
N PHE A 86 -0.62 -1.55 5.88
CA PHE A 86 -1.91 -2.23 6.05
C PHE A 86 -1.82 -3.68 5.61
N GLY A 87 -2.13 -4.59 6.53
CA GLY A 87 -2.41 -5.99 6.21
C GLY A 87 -3.83 -6.20 5.71
N ILE A 88 -4.04 -7.33 5.02
CA ILE A 88 -5.37 -7.71 4.55
C ILE A 88 -6.25 -8.21 5.70
N PRO A 89 -5.84 -9.24 6.49
CA PRO A 89 -6.73 -9.85 7.47
C PRO A 89 -6.91 -8.96 8.70
N ALA A 90 -8.01 -9.19 9.43
CA ALA A 90 -8.24 -8.53 10.72
C ALA A 90 -7.20 -8.87 11.81
N SER A 91 -6.40 -9.92 11.61
CA SER A 91 -5.32 -10.33 12.51
C SER A 91 -3.97 -9.68 12.21
N ALA A 92 -3.90 -8.76 11.23
CA ALA A 92 -2.67 -8.04 10.93
C ALA A 92 -2.13 -7.34 12.21
N PRO A 93 -0.80 -7.33 12.42
CA PRO A 93 -0.20 -6.91 13.69
C PRO A 93 -0.32 -5.41 13.97
N TYR A 94 -0.54 -4.59 12.93
CA TYR A 94 -0.65 -3.14 13.05
C TYR A 94 -1.97 -2.65 12.44
N GLU A 95 -1.96 -2.23 11.18
CA GLU A 95 -3.12 -1.71 10.47
C GLU A 95 -3.74 -2.82 9.59
N SER A 96 -5.07 -2.79 9.44
CA SER A 96 -5.81 -3.83 8.70
C SER A 96 -6.89 -3.23 7.81
N PHE A 97 -6.90 -3.63 6.53
CA PHE A 97 -7.97 -3.27 5.61
C PHE A 97 -9.33 -3.82 6.05
N GLU A 98 -9.35 -5.05 6.56
CA GLU A 98 -10.58 -5.68 7.05
C GLU A 98 -11.19 -4.88 8.21
N GLN A 99 -10.36 -4.49 9.19
CA GLN A 99 -10.82 -3.68 10.32
C GLN A 99 -11.22 -2.27 9.89
N TYR A 100 -10.42 -1.61 9.05
CA TYR A 100 -10.69 -0.27 8.53
C TYR A 100 -12.04 -0.23 7.80
N TYR A 101 -12.25 -1.13 6.84
CA TYR A 101 -13.49 -1.15 6.07
C TYR A 101 -14.68 -1.66 6.86
N ARG A 102 -14.48 -2.54 7.85
CA ARG A 102 -15.55 -2.93 8.77
C ARG A 102 -15.99 -1.77 9.65
N ALA A 103 -15.07 -0.93 10.11
CA ALA A 103 -15.39 0.25 10.92
C ALA A 103 -16.18 1.31 10.14
N LEU A 104 -15.93 1.44 8.84
CA LEU A 104 -16.68 2.33 7.94
C LEU A 104 -18.04 1.77 7.51
N ARG A 105 -18.29 0.48 7.73
CA ARG A 105 -19.47 -0.22 7.19
C ARG A 105 -20.70 0.01 8.08
N GLY A 106 -21.75 0.60 7.51
CA GLY A 106 -23.08 0.62 8.11
C GLY A 106 -23.79 -0.75 8.11
N GLN A 107 -25.03 -0.82 8.60
CA GLN A 107 -25.75 -2.10 8.75
C GLN A 107 -26.56 -2.54 7.51
N SER A 108 -26.62 -1.74 6.44
CA SER A 108 -27.45 -2.06 5.27
C SER A 108 -26.75 -3.02 4.29
N GLY A 109 -27.54 -3.77 3.51
CA GLY A 109 -27.01 -4.70 2.49
C GLY A 109 -26.08 -4.05 1.47
N ASN A 110 -26.35 -2.79 1.09
CA ASN A 110 -25.48 -2.04 0.18
C ASN A 110 -24.11 -1.75 0.80
N GLU A 111 -24.02 -1.57 2.13
CA GLU A 111 -22.73 -1.42 2.82
C GLU A 111 -21.93 -2.73 2.86
N PHE A 112 -22.60 -3.87 3.04
CA PHE A 112 -21.95 -5.18 2.92
C PHE A 112 -21.38 -5.40 1.52
N TYR A 113 -22.18 -5.12 0.49
CA TYR A 113 -21.74 -5.23 -0.90
C TYR A 113 -20.52 -4.34 -1.20
N ARG A 114 -20.53 -3.07 -0.77
CA ARG A 114 -19.38 -2.16 -0.93
C ARG A 114 -18.14 -2.65 -0.21
N TYR A 115 -18.31 -3.18 1.00
CA TYR A 115 -17.23 -3.77 1.77
C TYR A 115 -16.60 -4.95 1.02
N ASP A 116 -17.42 -5.86 0.49
CA ASP A 116 -16.94 -7.04 -0.24
C ASP A 116 -16.20 -6.65 -1.51
N LEU A 117 -16.70 -5.66 -2.27
CA LEU A 117 -16.00 -5.13 -3.45
C LEU A 117 -14.63 -4.55 -3.09
N ARG A 118 -14.56 -3.69 -2.06
CA ARG A 118 -13.29 -3.10 -1.60
C ARG A 118 -12.30 -4.19 -1.18
N MET A 119 -12.74 -5.14 -0.37
CA MET A 119 -11.89 -6.23 0.10
C MET A 119 -11.49 -7.19 -1.04
N GLY A 120 -12.35 -7.40 -2.04
CA GLY A 120 -12.02 -8.12 -3.26
C GLY A 120 -10.87 -7.44 -4.01
N ASN A 121 -10.98 -6.13 -4.21
CA ASN A 121 -9.95 -5.33 -4.88
C ASN A 121 -8.63 -5.27 -4.08
N VAL A 122 -8.68 -5.18 -2.75
CA VAL A 122 -7.48 -5.28 -1.90
C VAL A 122 -6.78 -6.61 -2.13
N ARG A 123 -7.51 -7.73 -2.04
CA ARG A 123 -6.93 -9.09 -2.19
C ARG A 123 -6.32 -9.34 -3.56
N SER A 124 -6.84 -8.71 -4.61
CA SER A 124 -6.33 -8.90 -5.98
C SER A 124 -5.16 -7.99 -6.35
N SER A 125 -4.87 -6.95 -5.56
CA SER A 125 -3.88 -5.92 -5.91
C SER A 125 -2.80 -5.66 -4.87
N ALA A 126 -3.04 -5.98 -3.61
CA ALA A 126 -2.05 -5.84 -2.55
C ALA A 126 -0.84 -6.78 -2.79
N TYR A 127 0.34 -6.36 -2.35
CA TYR A 127 1.50 -7.24 -2.28
C TYR A 127 1.22 -8.30 -1.22
N LEU A 128 1.20 -9.57 -1.61
CA LEU A 128 0.82 -10.67 -0.71
C LEU A 128 1.96 -11.08 0.21
N GLU A 129 1.59 -11.48 1.42
CA GLU A 129 2.47 -12.16 2.37
C GLU A 129 2.91 -13.53 1.81
N ASP A 130 4.04 -14.04 2.29
CA ASP A 130 4.61 -15.34 1.91
C ASP A 130 4.89 -15.54 0.40
N GLN A 131 4.82 -14.47 -0.39
CA GLN A 131 5.07 -14.52 -1.82
C GLN A 131 6.56 -14.64 -2.12
N LEU A 132 6.99 -15.87 -2.40
CA LEU A 132 8.31 -16.17 -2.91
C LEU A 132 8.44 -15.68 -4.37
N VAL A 133 9.60 -15.09 -4.68
CA VAL A 133 9.99 -14.73 -6.05
C VAL A 133 11.18 -15.60 -6.45
N PHE A 134 10.94 -16.58 -7.32
CA PHE A 134 11.99 -17.52 -7.72
C PHE A 134 12.96 -16.91 -8.72
N LYS A 135 14.06 -17.61 -8.98
CA LYS A 135 15.06 -17.20 -9.97
C LYS A 135 14.43 -16.98 -11.35
N GLY A 136 14.68 -15.81 -11.94
CA GLY A 136 14.17 -15.40 -13.24
C GLY A 136 12.76 -14.78 -13.19
N GLU A 137 12.18 -14.62 -12.01
CA GLU A 137 10.82 -14.11 -11.84
C GLU A 137 10.79 -12.67 -11.30
N SER A 138 9.62 -12.06 -11.47
CA SER A 138 9.27 -10.80 -10.83
C SER A 138 7.87 -10.87 -10.25
N TYR A 139 7.67 -10.26 -9.10
CA TYR A 139 6.36 -10.12 -8.48
C TYR A 139 6.11 -8.65 -8.14
N SER A 140 4.87 -8.18 -8.35
CA SER A 140 4.47 -6.81 -8.08
C SER A 140 3.15 -6.79 -7.32
N GLY A 141 3.03 -5.85 -6.39
CA GLY A 141 1.80 -5.58 -5.65
C GLY A 141 1.84 -4.20 -4.99
N LEU A 142 0.70 -3.82 -4.41
CA LEU A 142 0.54 -2.55 -3.71
C LEU A 142 0.79 -2.71 -2.20
N ILE A 143 1.54 -1.79 -1.61
CA ILE A 143 1.67 -1.65 -0.16
C ILE A 143 1.08 -0.31 0.23
N ALA A 144 0.13 -0.31 1.16
CA ALA A 144 -0.58 0.87 1.60
C ALA A 144 -0.26 1.22 3.05
N PHE A 145 -0.27 2.51 3.34
CA PHE A 145 -0.04 3.11 4.65
C PHE A 145 -1.15 4.12 4.92
N ARG A 146 -1.27 4.57 6.17
CA ARG A 146 -2.15 5.70 6.49
C ARG A 146 -1.82 6.90 5.61
N ALA A 147 -2.83 7.69 5.25
CA ALA A 147 -2.61 8.95 4.56
C ALA A 147 -1.61 9.82 5.36
N LEU A 148 -0.65 10.40 4.66
CA LEU A 148 0.30 11.33 5.24
C LEU A 148 -0.40 12.62 5.66
N GLN A 149 0.06 13.21 6.76
CA GLN A 149 -0.41 14.52 7.19
C GLN A 149 0.14 15.61 6.26
N GLU A 150 -0.55 16.73 6.16
CA GLU A 150 -0.23 17.80 5.20
C GLU A 150 1.18 18.40 5.42
N GLN A 151 1.66 18.41 6.66
CA GLN A 151 2.98 18.95 7.02
C GLN A 151 4.15 17.97 6.79
N VAL A 152 3.90 16.73 6.39
CA VAL A 152 4.97 15.78 6.06
C VAL A 152 5.53 16.15 4.70
N GLU A 153 6.84 16.38 4.57
CA GLU A 153 7.49 16.72 3.30
C GLU A 153 8.33 15.56 2.76
N LEU A 154 8.87 14.73 3.65
CA LEU A 154 9.71 13.59 3.32
C LEU A 154 9.26 12.33 4.06
N VAL A 155 9.31 11.21 3.35
CA VAL A 155 9.12 9.88 3.94
C VAL A 155 10.21 8.92 3.49
N GLU A 156 10.67 8.08 4.40
CA GLU A 156 11.53 6.95 4.10
C GLU A 156 10.73 5.66 4.21
N MET A 157 10.60 4.92 3.11
CA MET A 157 10.04 3.58 3.13
C MET A 157 11.13 2.59 3.53
N VAL A 158 10.92 1.92 4.66
CA VAL A 158 11.80 0.87 5.17
C VAL A 158 11.08 -0.47 5.03
N MET A 159 11.67 -1.38 4.26
CA MET A 159 11.25 -2.79 4.12
C MET A 159 12.24 -3.66 4.88
N ARG A 160 11.82 -4.16 6.05
CA ARG A 160 12.71 -4.94 6.92
C ARG A 160 12.75 -6.42 6.58
N ASP A 161 13.86 -7.04 6.96
CA ASP A 161 14.08 -8.49 6.86
C ASP A 161 13.87 -9.05 5.43
N PHE A 162 14.22 -8.27 4.40
CA PHE A 162 14.19 -8.75 3.02
C PHE A 162 15.11 -9.96 2.89
N THR A 163 14.55 -11.14 2.65
CA THR A 163 15.27 -12.41 2.74
C THR A 163 15.67 -12.86 1.35
N PHE A 164 16.96 -13.14 1.15
CA PHE A 164 17.51 -13.58 -0.13
C PHE A 164 18.27 -14.91 -0.07
N LYS A 165 18.39 -15.49 1.14
CA LYS A 165 18.95 -16.82 1.34
C LYS A 165 18.18 -17.55 2.42
N PHE A 166 17.96 -18.84 2.16
CA PHE A 166 17.20 -19.73 3.02
C PHE A 166 18.04 -20.96 3.35
N ASP A 167 17.79 -21.56 4.51
CA ASP A 167 18.35 -22.86 4.85
C ASP A 167 17.57 -24.01 4.19
N ALA A 168 18.00 -25.25 4.45
CA ALA A 168 17.36 -26.46 3.91
C ALA A 168 15.92 -26.68 4.41
N SER A 169 15.53 -26.07 5.53
CA SER A 169 14.18 -26.13 6.10
C SER A 169 13.28 -24.98 5.63
N GLY A 170 13.82 -24.04 4.84
CA GLY A 170 13.11 -22.87 4.35
C GLY A 170 13.10 -21.69 5.32
N GLN A 171 13.92 -21.70 6.37
CA GLN A 171 14.07 -20.56 7.27
C GLN A 171 15.00 -19.48 6.68
N PRO A 172 14.73 -18.19 6.92
CA PRO A 172 15.63 -17.10 6.55
C PRO A 172 17.03 -17.29 7.14
N LEU A 173 18.06 -17.24 6.30
CA LEU A 173 19.47 -17.36 6.70
C LEU A 173 20.23 -16.05 6.50
N GLU A 174 19.97 -15.33 5.40
CA GLU A 174 20.45 -13.97 5.19
C GLU A 174 19.30 -13.05 4.77
N SER A 175 19.22 -11.93 5.48
CA SER A 175 18.24 -10.87 5.26
C SER A 175 18.90 -9.51 5.39
N LEU A 176 18.29 -8.49 4.79
CA LEU A 176 18.70 -7.10 4.94
C LEU A 176 17.50 -6.16 4.99
N ASP A 177 17.72 -4.95 5.47
CA ASP A 177 16.73 -3.87 5.40
C ASP A 177 16.96 -3.03 4.14
N ILE A 178 15.89 -2.72 3.43
CA ILE A 178 15.91 -1.81 2.28
C ILE A 178 15.24 -0.50 2.70
N ALA A 179 15.93 0.62 2.53
CA ALA A 179 15.40 1.96 2.79
C ALA A 179 15.45 2.82 1.52
N MET A 180 14.36 3.54 1.23
CA MET A 180 14.24 4.45 0.09
C MET A 180 13.47 5.71 0.50
N SER A 181 14.00 6.89 0.17
CA SER A 181 13.37 8.17 0.49
C SER A 181 12.51 8.71 -0.66
N PHE A 182 11.40 9.36 -0.32
CA PHE A 182 10.46 9.95 -1.26
C PHE A 182 10.01 11.34 -0.79
N GLU A 183 9.87 12.26 -1.74
CA GLU A 183 9.25 13.56 -1.49
C GLU A 183 7.73 13.44 -1.47
N HIS A 184 7.11 13.97 -0.42
CA HIS A 184 5.66 14.14 -0.32
C HIS A 184 5.28 15.54 -0.80
N LYS A 185 4.85 15.63 -2.06
CA LYS A 185 4.39 16.90 -2.65
C LYS A 185 2.91 17.10 -2.37
N VAL A 186 2.60 17.87 -1.34
CA VAL A 186 1.23 18.35 -1.12
C VAL A 186 0.96 19.48 -2.11
N LYS A 187 0.10 19.24 -3.09
CA LYS A 187 -0.49 20.34 -3.86
C LYS A 187 -1.53 21.02 -2.97
N LEU A 188 -1.11 22.01 -2.20
CA LEU A 188 -2.03 22.98 -1.62
C LEU A 188 -2.69 23.72 -2.78
N GLN A 189 -3.91 23.33 -3.16
CA GLN A 189 -4.76 24.22 -3.93
C GLN A 189 -5.26 25.27 -2.95
N SER A 190 -4.59 26.42 -2.94
CA SER A 190 -5.07 27.64 -2.31
C SER A 190 -6.52 27.85 -2.71
N SER A 191 -7.40 27.91 -1.71
CA SER A 191 -8.77 28.41 -1.86
C SER A 191 -8.68 29.75 -2.58
N VAL A 192 -9.19 29.79 -3.82
CA VAL A 192 -9.36 31.04 -4.53
C VAL A 192 -10.60 31.72 -3.93
N GLU A 193 -10.41 32.99 -3.62
CA GLU A 193 -11.32 33.97 -3.00
C GLU A 193 -12.79 33.91 -3.45
#